data_AF-A0A535Q500-F1
#
_entry.id   AF-A0A535Q500-F1
#
_cell.length_a   1.000
_cell.length_b   1.000
_cell.length_c   1.000
_cell.angle_alpha   90.00
_cell.angle_beta   90.00
_cell.angle_gamma   90.00
#
_symmetry.space_group_name_H-M   'P 1'
#
loop_
_entity.id
_entity.type
_entity.pdbx_description
1 polymer ?
#
loop_
_entity_poly.entity_id
_entity_poly.type
_entity_poly.pdbx_seq_one_letter_code
_entity_poly.pdbx_strand_id
1 'polypeptide(L)'
;MSIFTIVFAFLAFSGVFIVVQAVTAKPRQDLIAERLAQYRDHNLTLDEIELSLPFSERFIKPALFKVIAGIVVALIAFWFGGLVFSKTFFLQLGATGVGFLLGRYLPDVWINNKIKARQKELRLALPNALDLLTISVEAGLGFDAAIGRLVEKFHNALSDEFAQVLNEIRLGRPRLEALDDMGRRSGVEELHTFIQALIQSEQLGVGIAKVLRIQSEEMRRRRRQRAEEQAAQAPLKMLFPMIGCIFPTLFIVLMGPAVIIIIHTFQHK
;
A
#
# COMPACT_ATOMS: atom_id res chain seq x y z
N MET A 1 -15.24 13.47 39.81
CA MET A 1 -14.77 12.45 38.86
C MET A 1 -14.48 11.18 39.64
N SER A 2 -15.22 10.11 39.41
CA SER A 2 -15.14 8.87 40.20
C SER A 2 -13.95 8.01 39.75
N ILE A 3 -13.24 7.35 40.68
CA ILE A 3 -12.11 6.44 40.40
C ILE A 3 -12.49 5.39 39.33
N PHE A 4 -13.75 4.97 39.32
CA PHE A 4 -14.32 4.09 38.30
C PHE A 4 -14.14 4.60 36.86
N THR A 5 -14.19 5.91 36.61
CA THR A 5 -14.05 6.47 35.25
C THR A 5 -12.61 6.41 34.76
N ILE A 6 -11.62 6.54 35.65
CA ILE A 6 -10.20 6.46 35.30
C ILE A 6 -9.83 5.01 34.97
N VAL A 7 -10.29 4.05 35.79
CA VAL A 7 -10.05 2.62 35.57
C VAL A 7 -10.68 2.15 34.26
N PHE A 8 -11.89 2.61 33.95
CA PHE A 8 -12.59 2.23 32.72
C PHE A 8 -12.00 2.89 31.46
N ALA A 9 -11.52 4.12 31.55
CA ALA A 9 -10.76 4.77 30.46
C ALA A 9 -9.45 4.03 30.17
N PHE A 10 -8.77 3.53 31.21
CA PHE A 10 -7.57 2.70 31.05
C PHE A 10 -7.88 1.35 30.39
N LEU A 11 -9.00 0.72 30.75
CA LEU A 11 -9.49 -0.52 30.10
C LEU A 11 -9.86 -0.29 28.63
N ALA A 12 -10.51 0.82 28.30
CA ALA A 12 -10.84 1.17 26.92
C ALA A 12 -9.58 1.45 26.09
N PHE A 13 -8.61 2.17 26.64
CA PHE A 13 -7.33 2.44 25.98
C PHE A 13 -6.52 1.16 25.78
N SER A 14 -6.51 0.26 26.78
CA SER A 14 -5.91 -1.07 26.69
C SER A 14 -6.61 -1.93 25.62
N GLY A 15 -7.94 -1.88 25.53
CA GLY A 15 -8.71 -2.58 24.49
C GLY A 15 -8.37 -2.10 23.09
N VAL A 16 -8.30 -0.78 22.87
CA VAL A 16 -7.88 -0.21 21.58
C VAL A 16 -6.43 -0.59 21.26
N PHE A 17 -5.54 -0.56 22.25
CA PHE A 17 -4.14 -0.96 22.08
C PHE A 17 -4.02 -2.45 21.70
N ILE A 18 -4.80 -3.34 22.31
CA ILE A 18 -4.84 -4.77 22.00
C ILE A 18 -5.38 -4.98 20.58
N VAL A 19 -6.43 -4.28 20.16
CA VAL A 19 -6.97 -4.39 18.80
C VAL A 19 -5.96 -3.85 17.77
N VAL A 20 -5.28 -2.75 18.04
CA VAL A 20 -4.22 -2.21 17.18
C VAL A 20 -3.05 -3.19 17.06
N GLN A 21 -2.63 -3.81 18.18
CA GLN A 21 -1.59 -4.84 18.18
C GLN A 21 -2.04 -6.11 17.46
N ALA A 22 -3.29 -6.55 17.65
CA ALA A 22 -3.86 -7.72 16.97
C ALA A 22 -4.00 -7.51 15.46
N VAL A 23 -4.28 -6.29 15.01
CA VAL A 23 -4.36 -5.92 13.59
C VAL A 23 -2.97 -5.76 12.95
N THR A 24 -1.97 -5.39 13.75
CA THR A 24 -0.57 -5.27 13.30
C THR A 24 0.16 -6.62 13.35
N ALA A 25 -0.33 -7.56 14.16
CA ALA A 25 0.19 -8.92 14.25
C ALA A 25 -0.04 -9.65 12.92
N LYS A 26 1.07 -10.00 12.26
CA LYS A 26 1.12 -10.90 11.12
C LYS A 26 0.34 -12.18 11.47
N PRO A 27 -0.55 -12.71 10.60
CA PRO A 27 -1.17 -14.00 10.85
C PRO A 27 -0.05 -15.01 11.08
N ARG A 28 0.00 -15.60 12.29
CA ARG A 28 1.01 -16.58 12.67
C ARG A 28 0.78 -17.81 11.79
N GLN A 29 1.61 -17.96 10.77
CA GLN A 29 1.46 -18.97 9.72
C GLN A 29 2.04 -20.34 10.13
N ASP A 30 2.49 -20.50 11.38
CA ASP A 30 3.57 -21.46 11.65
C ASP A 30 3.19 -22.64 12.57
N LEU A 31 1.92 -23.05 12.65
CA LEU A 31 1.55 -24.25 13.45
C LEU A 31 0.77 -25.30 12.65
N ILE A 32 0.03 -24.89 11.62
CA ILE A 32 -0.74 -25.81 10.76
C ILE A 32 0.12 -26.26 9.56
N ALA A 33 0.94 -25.37 9.00
CA ALA A 33 1.85 -25.69 7.89
C ALA A 33 2.92 -26.72 8.30
N GLU A 34 3.44 -26.64 9.53
CA GLU A 34 4.42 -27.59 10.08
C GLU A 34 3.80 -28.96 10.38
N ARG A 35 2.55 -28.99 10.87
CA ARG A 35 1.78 -30.23 11.10
C ARG A 35 1.34 -30.93 9.81
N LEU A 36 1.14 -30.18 8.73
CA LEU A 36 0.74 -30.71 7.41
C LEU A 36 1.93 -31.19 6.56
N ALA A 37 3.15 -30.69 6.83
CA ALA A 37 4.37 -31.23 6.23
C ALA A 37 4.69 -32.66 6.69
N GLN A 38 4.17 -33.05 7.86
CA GLN A 38 4.31 -34.40 8.41
C GLN A 38 3.37 -35.43 7.75
N TYR A 39 2.39 -35.02 6.93
CA TYR A 39 1.29 -35.91 6.49
C TYR A 39 0.96 -35.94 4.98
N ARG A 40 1.64 -35.25 4.07
CA ARG A 40 1.22 -35.22 2.66
C ARG A 40 2.20 -35.86 1.68
N ASP A 41 2.17 -37.19 1.68
CA ASP A 41 2.56 -38.08 0.59
C ASP A 41 1.38 -38.37 -0.35
N HIS A 42 0.59 -37.34 -0.70
CA HIS A 42 -0.49 -37.50 -1.68
C HIS A 42 -0.64 -36.25 -2.55
N ASN A 43 -0.41 -36.44 -3.84
CA ASN A 43 -0.67 -35.48 -4.91
C ASN A 43 -2.18 -35.18 -4.95
N LEU A 44 -2.58 -34.03 -4.43
CA LEU A 44 -3.91 -33.46 -4.64
C LEU A 44 -3.74 -32.20 -5.48
N THR A 45 -4.35 -32.20 -6.66
CA THR A 45 -4.42 -31.07 -7.59
C THR A 45 -5.19 -29.90 -6.97
N LEU A 46 -4.70 -28.68 -7.16
CA LEU A 46 -5.15 -27.46 -6.48
C LEU A 46 -6.65 -27.14 -6.68
N ASP A 47 -7.25 -27.55 -7.80
CA ASP A 47 -8.66 -27.30 -8.14
C ASP A 47 -9.66 -27.98 -7.17
N GLU A 48 -9.30 -29.12 -6.57
CA GLU A 48 -10.19 -29.90 -5.68
C GLU A 48 -10.10 -29.40 -4.21
N ILE A 49 -8.99 -28.74 -3.86
CA ILE A 49 -8.81 -28.05 -2.57
C ILE A 49 -9.49 -26.68 -2.60
N GLU A 50 -9.50 -25.98 -3.73
CA GLU A 50 -10.21 -24.70 -3.88
C GLU A 50 -11.74 -24.86 -3.85
N LEU A 51 -12.27 -25.99 -4.34
CA LEU A 51 -13.72 -26.26 -4.35
C LEU A 51 -14.27 -26.73 -2.99
N SER A 52 -13.42 -27.05 -2.00
CA SER A 52 -13.81 -27.54 -0.68
C SER A 52 -13.75 -26.49 0.45
N LEU A 53 -13.27 -25.27 0.20
CA LEU A 53 -13.32 -24.19 1.20
C LEU A 53 -14.59 -23.34 1.02
N PRO A 54 -15.53 -23.33 1.99
CA PRO A 54 -16.77 -22.59 1.86
C PRO A 54 -16.50 -21.08 1.80
N PHE A 55 -17.18 -20.41 0.87
CA PHE A 55 -17.19 -18.95 0.64
C PHE A 55 -17.27 -18.10 1.92
N SER A 56 -17.81 -18.68 3.01
CA SER A 56 -17.92 -18.04 4.33
C SER A 56 -16.57 -17.66 4.96
N GLU A 57 -15.48 -18.41 4.73
CA GLU A 57 -14.21 -18.13 5.40
C GLU A 57 -13.44 -16.95 4.77
N ARG A 58 -13.58 -16.74 3.46
CA ARG A 58 -12.86 -15.69 2.72
C ARG A 58 -13.51 -14.31 2.87
N PHE A 59 -14.82 -14.26 3.07
CA PHE A 59 -15.57 -13.01 3.18
C PHE A 59 -16.07 -12.69 4.60
N ILE A 60 -16.49 -13.69 5.39
CA ILE A 60 -17.17 -13.42 6.67
C ILE A 60 -16.18 -13.12 7.79
N LYS A 61 -15.03 -13.82 7.89
CA LYS A 61 -14.03 -13.54 8.94
C LYS A 61 -13.47 -12.10 8.90
N PRO A 62 -13.04 -11.54 7.75
CA PRO A 62 -12.57 -10.16 7.70
C PRO A 62 -13.71 -9.14 7.84
N ALA A 63 -14.92 -9.44 7.37
CA ALA A 63 -16.08 -8.55 7.54
C ALA A 63 -16.54 -8.51 9.01
N LEU A 64 -16.62 -9.65 9.67
CA LEU A 64 -17.04 -9.79 11.07
C LEU A 64 -16.03 -9.10 12.01
N PHE A 65 -14.72 -9.25 11.76
CA PHE A 65 -13.70 -8.54 12.54
C PHE A 65 -13.83 -7.01 12.39
N LYS A 66 -14.05 -6.50 11.17
CA LYS A 66 -14.27 -5.07 10.92
C LYS A 66 -15.55 -4.56 11.59
N VAL A 67 -16.62 -5.35 11.58
CA VAL A 67 -17.89 -5.02 12.25
C VAL A 67 -17.73 -5.01 13.76
N ILE A 68 -17.09 -6.04 14.35
CA ILE A 68 -16.85 -6.11 15.80
C ILE A 68 -15.93 -4.97 16.26
N ALA A 69 -14.84 -4.69 15.55
CA ALA A 69 -13.96 -3.56 15.86
C ALA A 69 -14.71 -2.22 15.77
N GLY A 70 -15.56 -2.04 14.75
CA GLY A 70 -16.41 -0.85 14.60
C GLY A 70 -17.42 -0.70 15.75
N ILE A 71 -18.04 -1.80 16.18
CA ILE A 71 -18.96 -1.82 17.33
C ILE A 71 -18.24 -1.48 18.63
N VAL A 72 -17.04 -2.03 18.86
CA VAL A 72 -16.25 -1.75 20.07
C VAL A 72 -15.84 -0.28 20.11
N VAL A 73 -15.38 0.30 19.00
CA VAL A 73 -15.03 1.72 18.91
C VAL A 73 -16.27 2.61 19.10
N ALA A 74 -17.42 2.24 18.52
CA ALA A 74 -18.68 2.96 18.70
C ALA A 74 -19.16 2.94 20.16
N LEU A 75 -19.07 1.80 20.85
CA LEU A 75 -19.42 1.67 22.27
C LEU A 75 -18.48 2.49 23.16
N ILE A 76 -17.18 2.51 22.87
CA ILE A 76 -16.21 3.34 23.58
C ILE A 76 -16.50 4.83 23.34
N ALA A 77 -16.78 5.24 22.10
CA ALA A 77 -17.12 6.62 21.76
C ALA A 77 -18.46 7.08 22.39
N PHE A 78 -19.46 6.21 22.44
CA PHE A 78 -20.75 6.46 23.08
C PHE A 78 -20.58 6.67 24.60
N TRP A 79 -19.77 5.82 25.24
CA TRP A 79 -19.50 5.90 26.68
C TRP A 79 -18.66 7.14 27.03
N PHE A 80 -17.63 7.44 26.23
CA PHE A 80 -16.79 8.63 26.41
C PHE A 80 -17.56 9.93 26.12
N GLY A 81 -18.44 9.93 25.13
CA GLY A 81 -19.34 11.04 24.81
C GLY A 81 -20.32 11.36 25.94
N GLY A 82 -20.80 10.34 26.66
CA GLY A 82 -21.63 10.50 27.86
C GLY A 82 -20.89 11.09 29.06
N LEU A 83 -19.57 10.95 29.10
CA LEU A 83 -18.71 11.48 30.17
C LEU A 83 -18.37 12.96 29.98
N VAL A 84 -18.33 13.47 28.73
CA VAL A 84 -17.91 14.84 28.41
C VAL A 84 -19.09 15.81 28.16
N PHE A 85 -20.23 15.33 27.63
CA PHE A 85 -21.37 16.19 27.26
C PHE A 85 -22.70 15.70 27.86
N SER A 86 -22.91 15.93 29.15
CA SER A 86 -24.07 15.44 29.91
C SER A 86 -25.46 16.01 29.49
N LYS A 87 -25.55 16.94 28.53
CA LYS A 87 -26.84 17.57 28.15
C LYS A 87 -27.16 17.64 26.65
N THR A 88 -26.31 17.14 25.75
CA THR A 88 -26.57 17.23 24.31
C THR A 88 -26.57 15.86 23.67
N PHE A 89 -27.70 15.16 23.79
CA PHE A 89 -27.96 13.85 23.17
C PHE A 89 -27.59 13.82 21.67
N PHE A 90 -27.82 14.92 20.96
CA PHE A 90 -27.45 15.09 19.55
C PHE A 90 -25.92 15.02 19.30
N LEU A 91 -25.09 15.55 20.21
CA LEU A 91 -23.63 15.53 20.09
C LEU A 91 -23.07 14.14 20.40
N GLN A 92 -23.70 13.39 21.32
CA GLN A 92 -23.34 11.99 21.60
C GLN A 92 -23.67 11.05 20.44
N LEU A 93 -24.86 11.20 19.82
CA LEU A 93 -25.22 10.47 18.61
C LEU A 93 -24.24 10.77 17.46
N GLY A 94 -23.87 12.05 17.31
CA GLY A 94 -22.85 12.48 16.35
C GLY A 94 -21.48 11.83 16.60
N ALA A 95 -20.97 11.87 17.84
CA ALA A 95 -19.68 11.28 18.20
C ALA A 95 -19.65 9.75 18.01
N THR A 96 -20.76 9.07 18.29
CA THR A 96 -20.89 7.61 18.11
C THR A 96 -20.93 7.25 16.62
N GLY A 97 -21.68 8.02 15.81
CA GLY A 97 -21.70 7.86 14.36
C GLY A 97 -20.33 8.10 13.73
N VAL A 98 -19.62 9.14 14.17
CA VAL A 98 -18.25 9.43 13.72
C VAL A 98 -17.27 8.34 14.17
N GLY A 99 -17.38 7.83 15.40
CA GLY A 99 -16.56 6.72 15.90
C GLY A 99 -16.78 5.43 15.11
N PHE A 100 -18.02 5.10 14.77
CA PHE A 100 -18.34 3.95 13.92
C PHE A 100 -17.79 4.11 12.49
N LEU A 101 -17.94 5.29 11.90
CA LEU A 101 -17.39 5.60 10.57
C LEU A 101 -15.86 5.51 10.58
N LEU A 102 -15.19 6.12 11.57
CA LEU A 102 -13.74 6.03 11.70
C LEU A 102 -13.28 4.59 11.95
N GLY A 103 -13.93 3.84 12.84
CA GLY A 103 -13.61 2.44 13.10
C GLY A 103 -13.72 1.55 11.85
N ARG A 104 -14.65 1.86 10.94
CA ARG A 104 -14.80 1.18 9.66
C ARG A 104 -13.76 1.60 8.62
N TYR A 105 -13.51 2.91 8.45
CA TYR A 105 -12.68 3.43 7.36
C TYR A 105 -11.17 3.48 7.67
N LEU A 106 -10.80 3.69 8.93
CA LEU A 106 -9.40 3.82 9.36
C LEU A 106 -8.52 2.60 9.04
N PRO A 107 -8.96 1.33 9.26
CA PRO A 107 -8.15 0.18 8.89
C PRO A 107 -7.97 0.05 7.37
N ASP A 108 -9.00 0.38 6.58
CA ASP A 108 -8.93 0.31 5.12
C ASP A 108 -7.92 1.33 4.55
N VAL A 109 -7.89 2.55 5.10
CA VAL A 109 -6.89 3.56 4.73
C VAL A 109 -5.47 3.14 5.11
N TRP A 110 -5.29 2.57 6.31
CA TRP A 110 -3.97 2.13 6.77
C TRP A 110 -3.42 0.97 5.93
N ILE A 111 -4.24 -0.02 5.63
CA ILE A 111 -3.88 -1.14 4.74
C ILE A 111 -3.56 -0.64 3.34
N ASN A 112 -4.39 0.23 2.77
CA ASN A 112 -4.15 0.80 1.45
C ASN A 112 -2.84 1.60 1.37
N ASN A 113 -2.50 2.35 2.41
CA ASN A 113 -1.23 3.07 2.47
C ASN A 113 -0.04 2.10 2.53
N LYS A 114 -0.15 1.00 3.28
CA LYS A 114 0.89 -0.04 3.34
C LYS A 114 1.05 -0.78 2.00
N ILE A 115 -0.06 -1.09 1.32
CA ILE A 115 -0.04 -1.68 -0.04
C ILE A 115 0.65 -0.72 -1.02
N LYS A 116 0.26 0.56 -1.02
CA LYS A 116 0.88 1.58 -1.89
C LYS A 116 2.37 1.74 -1.62
N ALA A 117 2.79 1.69 -0.35
CA ALA A 117 4.21 1.74 0.02
C ALA A 117 4.98 0.55 -0.55
N ARG A 118 4.46 -0.69 -0.40
CA ARG A 118 5.08 -1.90 -0.95
C ARG A 118 5.11 -1.92 -2.48
N GLN A 119 4.02 -1.51 -3.13
CA GLN A 119 3.97 -1.37 -4.60
C GLN A 119 4.96 -0.34 -5.12
N LYS A 120 5.15 0.77 -4.38
CA LYS A 120 6.15 1.79 -4.71
C LYS A 120 7.57 1.22 -4.61
N GLU A 121 7.86 0.45 -3.57
CA GLU A 121 9.15 -0.23 -3.38
C GLU A 121 9.44 -1.21 -4.53
N LEU A 122 8.48 -2.08 -4.87
CA LEU A 122 8.55 -2.99 -6.01
C LEU A 122 8.87 -2.25 -7.31
N ARG A 123 8.12 -1.18 -7.62
CA ARG A 123 8.31 -0.38 -8.84
C ARG A 123 9.69 0.27 -8.92
N LEU A 124 10.25 0.71 -7.79
CA LEU A 124 11.56 1.34 -7.74
C LEU A 124 12.71 0.33 -7.84
N ALA A 125 12.53 -0.88 -7.30
CA ALA A 125 13.51 -1.96 -7.34
C ALA A 125 13.57 -2.65 -8.72
N LEU A 126 12.45 -2.69 -9.44
CA LEU A 126 12.29 -3.43 -10.70
C LEU A 126 13.38 -3.16 -11.75
N PRO A 127 13.72 -1.91 -12.13
CA PRO A 127 14.74 -1.67 -13.16
C PRO A 127 16.11 -2.29 -12.83
N ASN A 128 16.56 -2.13 -11.59
CA ASN A 128 17.85 -2.64 -11.14
C ASN A 128 17.87 -4.18 -11.08
N ALA A 129 16.74 -4.78 -10.71
CA ALA A 129 16.54 -6.23 -10.73
C ALA A 129 16.61 -6.78 -12.15
N LEU A 130 15.91 -6.16 -13.10
CA LEU A 130 15.95 -6.55 -14.51
C LEU A 130 17.36 -6.44 -15.09
N ASP A 131 18.09 -5.37 -14.79
CA ASP A 131 19.48 -5.22 -15.23
C ASP A 131 20.37 -6.38 -14.75
N LEU A 132 20.22 -6.80 -13.49
CA LEU A 132 20.98 -7.94 -12.97
C LEU A 132 20.59 -9.26 -13.65
N LEU A 133 19.29 -9.47 -13.89
CA LEU A 133 18.79 -10.65 -14.60
C LEU A 133 19.31 -10.68 -16.04
N THR A 134 19.27 -9.55 -16.74
CA THR A 134 19.82 -9.41 -18.11
C THR A 134 21.29 -9.80 -18.13
N ILE A 135 22.14 -9.18 -17.29
CA ILE A 135 23.58 -9.47 -17.24
C ILE A 135 23.85 -10.93 -16.89
N SER A 136 23.06 -11.50 -15.97
CA SER A 136 23.22 -12.89 -15.55
C SER A 136 22.89 -13.87 -16.67
N VAL A 137 21.79 -13.65 -17.38
CA VAL A 137 21.36 -14.50 -18.51
C VAL A 137 22.27 -14.32 -19.73
N GLU A 138 22.71 -13.09 -20.02
CA GLU A 138 23.70 -12.82 -21.07
C GLU A 138 25.06 -13.47 -20.78
N ALA A 139 25.43 -13.59 -19.49
CA ALA A 139 26.61 -14.33 -19.06
C ALA A 139 26.44 -15.86 -19.11
N GLY A 140 25.29 -16.36 -19.57
CA GLY A 140 25.02 -17.78 -19.78
C GLY A 140 24.39 -18.49 -18.58
N LEU A 141 23.96 -17.78 -17.52
CA LEU A 141 23.19 -18.39 -16.45
C LEU A 141 21.78 -18.74 -16.94
N GLY A 142 21.29 -19.92 -16.56
CA GLY A 142 19.88 -20.26 -16.70
C GLY A 142 19.01 -19.27 -15.93
N PHE A 143 17.82 -18.98 -16.44
CA PHE A 143 16.93 -17.95 -15.88
C PHE A 143 16.62 -18.16 -14.38
N ASP A 144 16.37 -19.40 -13.97
CA ASP A 144 16.08 -19.73 -12.57
C ASP A 144 17.30 -19.50 -11.66
N ALA A 145 18.50 -19.76 -12.18
CA ALA A 145 19.76 -19.46 -11.47
C ALA A 145 20.03 -17.95 -11.40
N ALA A 146 19.66 -17.20 -12.45
CA ALA A 146 19.72 -15.74 -12.44
C ALA A 146 18.76 -15.14 -11.38
N ILE A 147 17.55 -15.71 -11.23
CA ILE A 147 16.63 -15.35 -10.14
C ILE A 147 17.26 -15.65 -8.79
N GLY A 148 17.86 -16.83 -8.60
CA GLY A 148 18.56 -17.17 -7.36
C GLY A 148 19.61 -16.13 -6.98
N ARG A 149 20.44 -15.70 -7.94
CA ARG A 149 21.45 -14.65 -7.74
C ARG A 149 20.84 -13.29 -7.40
N LEU A 150 19.67 -12.97 -7.96
CA LEU A 150 18.93 -11.75 -7.62
C LEU A 150 18.44 -11.78 -6.18
N VAL A 151 17.91 -12.93 -5.73
CA VAL A 151 17.41 -13.12 -4.36
C VAL A 151 18.54 -13.01 -3.33
N GLU A 152 19.73 -13.50 -3.65
CA GLU A 152 20.91 -13.38 -2.78
C GLU A 152 21.43 -11.93 -2.69
N LYS A 153 21.39 -11.19 -3.81
CA LYS A 153 22.00 -9.84 -3.89
C LYS A 153 21.08 -8.72 -3.39
N PHE A 154 19.76 -8.88 -3.51
CA PHE A 154 18.79 -7.86 -3.11
C PHE A 154 18.00 -8.32 -1.89
N HIS A 155 17.76 -7.40 -0.95
CA HIS A 155 16.90 -7.61 0.21
C HIS A 155 15.80 -6.54 0.20
N ASN A 156 14.78 -6.74 -0.63
CA ASN A 156 13.67 -5.81 -0.82
C ASN A 156 12.39 -6.58 -1.15
N ALA A 157 11.26 -5.86 -1.20
CA ALA A 157 9.96 -6.48 -1.50
C ALA A 157 9.93 -7.25 -2.84
N LEU A 158 10.80 -6.92 -3.81
CA LEU A 158 10.86 -7.63 -5.09
C LEU A 158 11.64 -8.94 -4.99
N SER A 159 12.75 -8.97 -4.25
CA SER A 159 13.50 -10.21 -4.03
C SER A 159 12.70 -11.22 -3.22
N ASP A 160 11.88 -10.77 -2.26
CA ASP A 160 10.94 -11.63 -1.53
C ASP A 160 9.93 -12.32 -2.48
N GLU A 161 9.37 -11.57 -3.44
CA GLU A 161 8.42 -12.13 -4.42
C GLU A 161 9.11 -13.16 -5.34
N PHE A 162 10.31 -12.86 -5.82
CA PHE A 162 11.10 -13.79 -6.63
C PHE A 162 11.57 -15.02 -5.83
N ALA A 163 11.88 -14.86 -4.54
CA ALA A 163 12.21 -15.97 -3.65
C ALA A 163 11.01 -16.90 -3.46
N GLN A 164 9.82 -16.32 -3.34
CA GLN A 164 8.59 -17.10 -3.27
C GLN A 164 8.32 -17.86 -4.57
N VAL A 165 8.51 -17.24 -5.74
CA VAL A 165 8.41 -17.93 -7.04
C VAL A 165 9.39 -19.10 -7.12
N LEU A 166 10.64 -18.90 -6.71
CA LEU A 166 11.66 -19.94 -6.74
C LEU A 166 11.32 -21.11 -5.80
N ASN A 167 10.69 -20.84 -4.65
CA ASN A 167 10.17 -21.87 -3.77
C ASN A 167 8.96 -22.60 -4.37
N GLU A 168 8.03 -21.91 -5.01
CA GLU A 168 6.88 -22.53 -5.70
C GLU A 168 7.34 -23.48 -6.81
N ILE A 169 8.37 -23.08 -7.59
CA ILE A 169 8.98 -23.94 -8.61
C ILE A 169 9.64 -25.18 -7.98
N ARG A 170 10.35 -25.03 -6.85
CA ARG A 170 10.94 -26.16 -6.10
C ARG A 170 9.89 -27.14 -5.58
N LEU A 171 8.67 -26.67 -5.31
CA LEU A 171 7.52 -27.48 -4.89
C LEU A 171 6.79 -28.13 -6.09
N GLY A 172 7.30 -27.97 -7.31
CA GLY A 172 6.75 -28.61 -8.51
C GLY A 172 5.73 -27.77 -9.28
N ARG A 173 5.50 -26.50 -8.90
CA ARG A 173 4.63 -25.60 -9.68
C ARG A 173 5.29 -25.24 -11.01
N PRO A 174 4.56 -25.24 -12.14
CA PRO A 174 5.10 -24.80 -13.42
C PRO A 174 5.64 -23.35 -13.35
N ARG A 175 6.86 -23.12 -13.87
CA ARG A 175 7.53 -21.81 -13.82
C ARG A 175 6.67 -20.66 -14.37
N LEU A 176 6.09 -20.85 -15.55
CA LEU A 176 5.29 -19.82 -16.22
C LEU A 176 4.08 -19.40 -15.38
N GLU A 177 3.45 -20.37 -14.70
CA GLU A 177 2.29 -20.13 -13.84
C GLU A 177 2.68 -19.38 -12.56
N ALA A 178 3.79 -19.78 -11.92
CA ALA A 178 4.31 -19.12 -10.73
C ALA A 178 4.70 -17.65 -11.01
N LEU A 179 5.32 -17.39 -12.16
CA LEU A 179 5.66 -16.03 -12.60
C LEU A 179 4.40 -15.20 -12.89
N ASP A 180 3.43 -15.75 -13.60
CA ASP A 180 2.17 -15.06 -13.90
C ASP A 180 1.41 -14.67 -12.62
N ASP A 181 1.31 -15.60 -11.67
CA ASP A 181 0.69 -15.37 -10.36
C ASP A 181 1.42 -14.26 -9.57
N MET A 182 2.75 -14.26 -9.58
CA MET A 182 3.55 -13.15 -9.02
C MET A 182 3.21 -11.81 -9.68
N GLY A 183 3.10 -11.78 -11.01
CA GLY A 183 2.71 -10.60 -11.76
C GLY A 183 1.35 -10.06 -11.32
N ARG A 184 0.34 -10.93 -11.21
CA ARG A 184 -1.03 -10.56 -10.80
C ARG A 184 -1.12 -10.10 -9.35
N ARG A 185 -0.48 -10.82 -8.41
CA ARG A 185 -0.58 -10.53 -6.96
C ARG A 185 0.24 -9.31 -6.53
N SER A 186 1.30 -8.96 -7.27
CA SER A 186 2.16 -7.81 -6.93
C SER A 186 1.43 -6.46 -7.03
N GLY A 187 0.38 -6.36 -7.86
CA GLY A 187 -0.36 -5.13 -8.11
C GLY A 187 0.46 -4.01 -8.75
N VAL A 188 1.61 -4.34 -9.37
CA VAL A 188 2.46 -3.40 -10.11
C VAL A 188 2.37 -3.70 -11.59
N GLU A 189 1.73 -2.80 -12.34
CA GLU A 189 1.47 -2.94 -13.78
C GLU A 189 2.76 -3.16 -14.59
N GLU A 190 3.84 -2.48 -14.23
CA GLU A 190 5.12 -2.63 -14.93
C GLU A 190 5.72 -4.03 -14.76
N LEU A 191 5.59 -4.63 -13.56
CA LEU A 191 6.05 -5.99 -13.29
C LEU A 191 5.19 -7.00 -14.04
N HIS A 192 3.86 -6.85 -14.00
CA HIS A 192 2.95 -7.72 -14.73
C HIS A 192 3.24 -7.70 -16.23
N THR A 193 3.40 -6.52 -16.83
CA THR A 193 3.74 -6.36 -18.25
C THR A 193 5.05 -7.06 -18.62
N PHE A 194 6.08 -6.90 -17.78
CA PHE A 194 7.36 -7.58 -17.97
C PHE A 194 7.20 -9.11 -17.94
N ILE A 195 6.48 -9.64 -16.95
CA ILE A 195 6.24 -11.08 -16.81
C ILE A 195 5.47 -11.65 -18.00
N GLN A 196 4.43 -10.96 -18.49
CA GLN A 196 3.70 -11.41 -19.68
C GLN A 196 4.60 -11.45 -20.91
N ALA A 197 5.45 -10.45 -21.11
CA ALA A 197 6.42 -10.43 -22.19
C ALA A 197 7.44 -11.59 -22.07
N LEU A 198 7.87 -11.90 -20.84
CA LEU A 198 8.77 -13.02 -20.56
C LEU A 198 8.11 -14.37 -20.88
N ILE A 199 6.89 -14.61 -20.40
CA ILE A 199 6.12 -15.84 -20.65
C ILE A 199 5.95 -16.04 -22.16
N GLN A 200 5.55 -14.98 -22.88
CA GLN A 200 5.39 -15.02 -24.33
C GLN A 200 6.71 -15.33 -25.04
N SER A 201 7.83 -14.74 -24.59
CA SER A 201 9.15 -15.02 -25.16
C SER A 201 9.62 -16.45 -24.94
N GLU A 202 9.31 -17.04 -23.78
CA GLU A 202 9.66 -18.41 -23.46
C GLU A 202 8.85 -19.39 -24.34
N GLN A 203 7.54 -19.16 -24.49
CA GLN A 203 6.66 -19.96 -25.35
C GLN A 203 7.05 -19.89 -26.84
N LEU A 204 7.46 -18.73 -27.31
CA LEU A 204 7.85 -18.52 -28.72
C LEU A 204 9.33 -18.85 -29.01
N GLY A 205 10.13 -19.14 -27.98
CA GLY A 205 11.55 -19.48 -28.14
C GLY A 205 12.46 -18.34 -28.62
N VAL A 206 12.02 -17.08 -28.52
CA VAL A 206 12.70 -15.89 -29.12
C VAL A 206 13.91 -15.40 -28.29
N GLY A 207 14.22 -16.07 -27.17
CA GLY A 207 15.36 -15.78 -26.30
C GLY A 207 15.04 -14.74 -25.21
N ILE A 208 14.96 -15.22 -23.97
CA ILE A 208 14.63 -14.43 -22.76
C ILE A 208 15.52 -13.19 -22.57
N ALA A 209 16.80 -13.29 -22.95
CA ALA A 209 17.76 -12.19 -22.85
C ALA A 209 17.33 -10.94 -23.62
N LYS A 210 16.75 -11.10 -24.82
CA LYS A 210 16.31 -9.98 -25.66
C LYS A 210 15.15 -9.22 -25.02
N VAL A 211 14.19 -9.94 -24.43
CA VAL A 211 13.04 -9.32 -23.74
C VAL A 211 13.46 -8.61 -22.47
N LEU A 212 14.34 -9.24 -21.67
CA LEU A 212 14.93 -8.62 -20.49
C LEU A 212 15.62 -7.29 -20.81
N ARG A 213 16.43 -7.24 -21.88
CA ARG A 213 17.13 -6.02 -22.32
C ARG A 213 16.19 -4.91 -22.79
N ILE A 214 15.21 -5.24 -23.64
CA ILE A 214 14.23 -4.26 -24.13
C ILE A 214 13.42 -3.67 -22.97
N GLN A 215 12.98 -4.53 -22.05
CA GLN A 215 12.17 -4.10 -20.91
C GLN A 215 13.00 -3.30 -19.90
N SER A 216 14.28 -3.64 -19.68
CA SER A 216 15.13 -2.86 -18.77
C SER A 216 15.42 -1.45 -19.32
N GLU A 217 15.68 -1.31 -20.62
CA GLU A 217 15.83 -0.02 -21.29
C GLU A 217 14.57 0.84 -21.20
N GLU A 218 13.40 0.26 -21.46
CA GLU A 218 12.12 0.96 -21.34
C GLU A 218 11.84 1.38 -19.89
N MET A 219 12.13 0.54 -18.91
CA MET A 219 12.00 0.87 -17.49
C MET A 219 12.92 2.02 -17.07
N ARG A 220 14.16 2.07 -17.58
CA ARG A 220 15.10 3.19 -17.37
C ARG A 220 14.59 4.47 -18.02
N ARG A 221 14.07 4.39 -19.25
CA ARG A 221 13.46 5.52 -19.97
C ARG A 221 12.27 6.10 -19.19
N ARG A 222 11.35 5.24 -18.73
CA ARG A 222 10.21 5.65 -17.89
C ARG A 222 10.65 6.29 -16.59
N ARG A 223 11.69 5.77 -15.92
CA ARG A 223 12.23 6.38 -14.69
C ARG A 223 12.73 7.80 -14.95
N ARG A 224 13.40 8.03 -16.08
CA ARG A 224 13.87 9.36 -16.49
C ARG A 224 12.71 10.30 -16.81
N GLN A 225 11.72 9.84 -17.58
CA GLN A 225 10.53 10.62 -17.91
C GLN A 225 9.77 11.07 -16.65
N ARG A 226 9.55 10.19 -15.67
CA ARG A 226 8.89 10.59 -14.41
C ARG A 226 9.67 11.64 -13.64
N ALA A 227 11.01 11.56 -13.65
CA ALA A 227 11.84 12.58 -13.02
C ALA A 227 11.73 13.92 -13.77
N GLU A 228 11.69 13.88 -15.10
CA GLU A 228 11.49 15.05 -15.96
C GLU A 228 10.09 15.66 -15.77
N GLU A 229 9.03 14.85 -15.66
CA GLU A 229 7.67 15.29 -15.36
C GLU A 229 7.58 15.95 -13.99
N GLN A 230 8.21 15.38 -12.96
CA GLN A 230 8.27 15.97 -11.62
C GLN A 230 9.04 17.29 -11.61
N ALA A 231 10.13 17.38 -12.39
CA ALA A 231 10.89 18.62 -12.57
C ALA A 231 10.07 19.67 -13.33
N ALA A 232 9.33 19.28 -14.37
CA ALA A 232 8.48 20.17 -15.16
C ALA A 232 7.30 20.74 -14.37
N GLN A 233 6.84 20.03 -13.33
CA GLN A 233 5.79 20.52 -12.41
C GLN A 233 6.33 21.47 -11.33
N ALA A 234 7.65 21.58 -11.13
CA ALA A 234 8.23 22.42 -10.09
C ALA A 234 7.95 23.93 -10.31
N PRO A 235 8.08 24.51 -11.53
CA PRO A 235 7.77 25.92 -11.77
C PRO A 235 6.31 26.28 -11.45
N LEU A 236 5.37 25.38 -11.77
CA LEU A 236 3.94 25.62 -11.52
C LEU A 236 3.64 25.68 -10.01
N LYS A 237 4.33 24.87 -9.19
CA LYS A 237 4.20 24.91 -7.73
C LYS A 237 4.82 26.17 -7.12
N MET A 238 5.86 26.74 -7.75
CA MET A 238 6.46 28.00 -7.32
C MET A 238 5.59 29.24 -7.60
N LEU A 239 4.63 29.15 -8.55
CA LEU A 239 3.66 30.23 -8.80
C LEU A 239 2.75 30.50 -7.60
N PHE A 240 2.41 29.48 -6.81
CA PHE A 240 1.44 29.63 -5.73
C PHE A 240 1.93 30.57 -4.60
N PRO A 241 3.14 30.38 -4.03
CA PRO A 241 3.72 31.38 -3.13
C PRO A 241 3.99 32.73 -3.80
N MET A 242 4.37 32.72 -5.08
CA MET A 242 4.71 33.93 -5.81
C MET A 242 3.49 34.86 -5.96
N ILE A 243 2.35 34.33 -6.42
CA ILE A 243 1.10 35.07 -6.50
C ILE A 243 0.62 35.43 -5.09
N GLY A 244 0.67 34.48 -4.15
CA GLY A 244 0.22 34.68 -2.77
C GLY A 244 0.96 35.79 -2.01
N CYS A 245 2.27 35.99 -2.25
CA CYS A 245 3.05 37.04 -1.58
C CYS A 245 3.17 38.32 -2.40
N ILE A 246 3.35 38.24 -3.72
CA ILE A 246 3.60 39.42 -4.57
C ILE A 246 2.29 40.17 -4.81
N PHE A 247 1.18 39.48 -5.08
CA PHE A 247 -0.08 40.13 -5.42
C PHE A 247 -0.64 41.01 -4.28
N PRO A 248 -0.69 40.57 -3.01
CA PRO A 248 -1.12 41.44 -1.91
C PRO A 248 -0.15 42.60 -1.67
N THR A 249 1.16 42.37 -1.81
CA THR A 249 2.18 43.42 -1.64
C THR A 249 2.03 44.52 -2.69
N LEU A 250 1.82 44.15 -3.96
CA LEU A 250 1.54 45.11 -5.04
C LEU A 250 0.24 45.87 -4.79
N PHE A 251 -0.81 45.21 -4.30
CA PHE A 251 -2.08 45.87 -4.00
C PHE A 251 -1.95 46.91 -2.89
N ILE A 252 -1.22 46.60 -1.82
CA ILE A 252 -0.94 47.53 -0.72
C ILE A 252 -0.14 48.74 -1.20
N VAL A 253 0.91 48.52 -2.00
CA VAL A 253 1.76 49.61 -2.51
C VAL A 253 1.01 50.52 -3.48
N LEU A 254 0.17 49.96 -4.35
CA LEU A 254 -0.55 50.73 -5.36
C LEU A 254 -1.79 51.45 -4.79
N MET A 255 -2.58 50.76 -3.97
CA MET A 255 -3.82 51.32 -3.40
C MET A 255 -3.57 52.17 -2.14
N GLY A 256 -2.50 51.92 -1.40
CA GLY A 256 -2.15 52.66 -0.17
C GLY A 256 -2.21 54.19 -0.32
N PRO A 257 -1.45 54.80 -1.24
CA PRO A 257 -1.49 56.25 -1.43
C PRO A 257 -2.81 56.74 -2.03
N ALA A 258 -3.45 55.96 -2.92
CA ALA A 258 -4.72 56.32 -3.52
C ALA A 258 -5.83 56.47 -2.47
N VAL A 259 -5.87 55.56 -1.49
CA VAL A 259 -6.82 55.62 -0.35
C VAL A 259 -6.53 56.83 0.54
N ILE A 260 -5.26 57.12 0.83
CA ILE A 260 -4.86 58.29 1.65
C ILE A 260 -5.32 59.59 0.98
N ILE A 261 -5.13 59.73 -0.34
CA ILE A 261 -5.54 60.92 -1.11
C ILE A 261 -7.06 61.11 -1.09
N ILE A 262 -7.84 60.03 -1.24
CA ILE A 262 -9.31 60.10 -1.21
C ILE A 262 -9.80 60.54 0.17
N ILE A 263 -9.23 60.01 1.25
CA ILE A 263 -9.59 60.39 2.62
C ILE A 263 -9.32 61.88 2.87
N HIS A 264 -8.14 62.38 2.46
CA HIS A 264 -7.80 63.79 2.60
C HIS A 264 -8.74 64.72 1.79
N THR A 265 -9.20 64.27 0.62
CA THR A 265 -10.11 65.06 -0.23
C THR A 265 -11.52 65.14 0.37
N PHE A 266 -11.98 64.12 1.09
CA PHE A 266 -13.28 64.10 1.75
C PHE A 266 -13.31 64.86 3.09
N GLN A 267 -12.17 65.03 3.78
CA GLN A 267 -12.11 65.77 5.06
C GLN A 267 -12.12 67.30 4.92
N HIS A 268 -11.89 67.84 3.72
CA HIS A 268 -11.85 69.28 3.44
C HIS A 268 -13.12 69.85 2.77
N LYS A 269 -14.23 69.09 2.79
CA LYS A 269 -15.59 69.58 2.50
C LYS A 269 -16.45 69.45 3.73
#